data_AF-A0A8S2QI45-F1
#
_entry.id   AF-A0A8S2QI45-F1
#
_cell.length_a   1.000
_cell.length_b   1.000
_cell.length_c   1.000
_cell.angle_alpha   90.00
_cell.angle_beta   90.00
_cell.angle_gamma   90.00
#
_symmetry.space_group_name_H-M   'P 1'
#
loop_
_entity.id
_entity.type
_entity.pdbx_description
1 polymer ?
#
loop_
_entity_poly.entity_id
_entity_poly.type
_entity_poly.pdbx_seq_one_letter_code
_entity_poly.pdbx_strand_id
1 'polypeptide(L)' 'ITNDAREDEMEENLQQVSTMIGNLRNMACDMGNEIVNQNNQIDRIKGKTDISQIRIEGANKRAKTLLKS' A
#
# COMPACT_ATOMS: atom_id res chain seq x y z
N ILE A 1 -39.65 23.86 -21.63
CA ILE A 1 -38.63 22.78 -21.58
C ILE A 1 -37.50 23.26 -22.48
N THR A 2 -36.55 23.97 -21.92
CA THR A 2 -35.42 24.60 -22.63
C THR A 2 -34.29 23.59 -22.71
N ASN A 3 -34.46 22.64 -23.62
CA ASN A 3 -33.49 21.61 -24.01
C ASN A 3 -32.33 22.26 -24.81
N ASP A 4 -31.60 23.17 -24.16
CA ASP A 4 -30.49 23.91 -24.74
C ASP A 4 -29.22 23.05 -24.68
N ALA A 5 -28.34 23.15 -25.68
CA ALA A 5 -27.12 22.34 -25.83
C ALA A 5 -26.21 22.37 -24.60
N ARG A 6 -26.34 23.40 -23.75
CA ARG A 6 -25.65 23.50 -22.46
C ARG A 6 -26.13 22.47 -21.43
N GLU A 7 -27.42 22.17 -21.40
CA GLU A 7 -27.99 21.15 -20.50
C GLU A 7 -27.53 19.75 -20.94
N ASP A 8 -27.50 19.48 -22.24
CA ASP A 8 -26.97 18.24 -22.82
C ASP A 8 -25.48 18.06 -22.50
N GLU A 9 -24.66 19.12 -22.62
CA GLU A 9 -23.23 19.08 -22.27
C GLU A 9 -23.01 18.88 -20.77
N MET A 10 -23.85 19.48 -19.91
CA MET A 10 -23.78 19.25 -18.47
C MET A 10 -24.19 17.83 -18.09
N GLU A 11 -25.20 17.25 -18.73
CA GLU A 11 -25.60 15.86 -18.51
C GLU A 11 -24.46 14.90 -18.94
N GLU A 12 -23.83 15.14 -20.10
CA GLU A 12 -22.67 14.37 -20.55
C GLU A 12 -21.51 14.48 -19.55
N ASN A 13 -21.18 15.70 -19.11
CA ASN A 13 -20.13 15.94 -18.13
C ASN A 13 -20.43 15.24 -16.79
N LEU A 14 -21.69 15.25 -16.33
CA LEU A 14 -22.11 14.54 -15.11
C LEU A 14 -22.01 13.02 -15.27
N GLN A 15 -22.33 12.48 -16.45
CA GLN A 15 -22.16 11.05 -16.74
C GLN A 15 -20.67 10.64 -16.74
N GLN A 16 -19.80 11.49 -17.30
CA GLN A 16 -18.35 11.28 -17.24
C GLN A 16 -17.85 11.34 -15.80
N VAL A 17 -18.29 12.33 -15.00
CA VAL A 17 -17.95 12.44 -13.58
C VAL A 17 -18.42 11.21 -12.79
N SER A 18 -19.65 10.72 -13.05
CA SER A 18 -20.17 9.49 -12.43
C SER A 18 -19.28 8.28 -12.73
N THR A 19 -18.82 8.16 -13.98
CA THR A 19 -17.87 7.11 -14.39
C THR A 19 -16.52 7.25 -13.68
N MET A 20 -15.98 8.48 -13.61
CA MET A 20 -14.73 8.76 -12.89
C MET A 20 -14.85 8.45 -11.39
N ILE A 21 -15.99 8.75 -10.75
CA ILE A 21 -16.26 8.40 -9.36
C ILE A 21 -16.31 6.89 -9.17
N GLY A 22 -16.93 6.16 -10.11
CA GLY A 22 -16.91 4.69 -10.11
C GLY A 22 -15.49 4.12 -10.14
N ASN A 23 -14.63 4.68 -11.00
CA ASN A 23 -13.23 4.29 -11.08
C ASN A 23 -12.46 4.65 -9.81
N LEU A 24 -12.66 5.84 -9.24
CA LEU A 24 -12.07 6.26 -7.97
C LEU A 24 -12.47 5.34 -6.81
N ARG A 25 -13.73 4.89 -6.78
CA ARG A 25 -14.21 3.91 -5.79
C ARG A 25 -13.48 2.58 -5.93
N ASN A 26 -13.36 2.05 -7.14
CA ASN A 26 -12.65 0.80 -7.38
C ASN A 26 -11.17 0.92 -6.96
N MET A 27 -10.49 1.99 -7.37
CA MET A 27 -9.11 2.26 -6.96
C MET A 27 -8.98 2.41 -5.44
N ALA A 28 -9.93 3.04 -4.75
CA ALA A 28 -9.90 3.16 -3.29
C ALA A 28 -10.08 1.79 -2.60
N CYS A 29 -10.96 0.93 -3.12
CA CYS A 29 -11.11 -0.44 -2.62
C CYS A 29 -9.85 -1.28 -2.84
N ASP A 30 -9.30 -1.25 -4.06
CA ASP A 30 -8.09 -2.00 -4.40
C ASP A 30 -6.90 -1.51 -3.59
N MET A 31 -6.73 -0.20 -3.46
CA MET A 31 -5.70 0.41 -2.63
C MET A 31 -5.88 0.06 -1.15
N GLY A 32 -7.12 0.03 -0.65
CA GLY A 32 -7.42 -0.40 0.72
C GLY A 32 -6.99 -1.85 0.98
N ASN A 33 -7.31 -2.77 0.06
CA ASN A 33 -6.87 -4.17 0.15
C ASN A 33 -5.35 -4.29 0.09
N GLU A 34 -4.72 -3.55 -0.81
CA GLU A 34 -3.27 -3.58 -0.97
C GLU A 34 -2.53 -3.05 0.25
N ILE A 35 -3.04 -2.00 0.90
CA ILE A 35 -2.49 -1.50 2.18
C ILE A 35 -2.54 -2.59 3.25
N VAL A 36 -3.64 -3.34 3.37
CA VAL A 36 -3.75 -4.45 4.33
C VAL A 36 -2.74 -5.55 4.01
N ASN A 37 -2.58 -5.91 2.74
CA ASN A 37 -1.60 -6.91 2.31
C ASN A 37 -0.17 -6.48 2.62
N GLN A 38 0.16 -5.21 2.36
CA GLN A 38 1.48 -4.64 2.63
C GLN A 38 1.76 -4.55 4.13
N ASN A 39 0.79 -4.16 4.96
CA ASN A 39 0.93 -4.17 6.42
C ASN A 39 1.28 -5.57 6.94
N ASN A 40 0.54 -6.59 6.49
CA ASN A 40 0.85 -7.98 6.84
C ASN A 40 2.25 -8.41 6.36
N GLN A 41 2.73 -7.89 5.23
CA GLN A 41 4.07 -8.16 4.72
C GLN A 41 5.15 -7.47 5.58
N ILE A 42 4.92 -6.23 6.00
CA ILE A 42 5.80 -5.48 6.89
C ILE A 42 5.98 -6.21 8.21
N ASP A 43 4.90 -6.75 8.80
CA ASP A 43 4.99 -7.52 10.04
C ASP A 43 5.87 -8.78 9.89
N ARG A 44 5.75 -9.49 8.76
CA ARG A 44 6.64 -10.63 8.46
C ARG A 44 8.09 -10.21 8.28
N ILE A 45 8.33 -9.07 7.62
CA ILE A 45 9.68 -8.52 7.44
C ILE A 45 10.26 -8.14 8.79
N LYS A 46 9.50 -7.48 9.66
CA LYS A 46 9.91 -7.12 11.02
C LYS A 46 10.37 -8.34 11.80
N GLY A 47 9.58 -9.42 11.81
CA GLY A 47 9.98 -10.66 12.48
C GLY A 47 11.26 -11.28 11.92
N LYS A 48 11.47 -11.24 10.60
CA LYS A 48 12.72 -11.68 9.97
C LYS A 48 13.91 -10.80 10.37
N THR A 49 13.71 -9.48 10.44
CA THR A 49 14.73 -8.52 10.88
C THR A 49 15.15 -8.78 12.31
N ASP A 50 14.20 -8.99 13.22
CA ASP A 50 14.49 -9.30 14.63
C ASP A 50 15.33 -10.58 14.77
N ILE A 51 14.97 -11.64 14.04
CA ILE A 51 15.76 -12.89 14.00
C ILE A 51 17.17 -12.64 13.45
N SER A 52 17.27 -11.86 12.37
CA SER A 52 18.56 -11.53 11.76
C SER A 52 19.46 -10.78 12.73
N GLN A 53 18.90 -9.80 13.47
CA GLN A 53 19.61 -9.06 14.50
C GLN A 53 20.17 -10.00 15.58
N ILE A 54 19.35 -10.91 16.12
CA ILE A 54 19.80 -11.90 17.13
C ILE A 54 20.96 -12.76 16.58
N ARG A 55 20.86 -13.21 15.31
CA ARG A 55 21.91 -14.00 14.67
C ARG A 55 23.21 -13.22 14.52
N ILE A 56 23.14 -11.97 14.09
CA ILE A 56 24.30 -11.08 13.92
C ILE A 56 24.96 -10.81 15.28
N GLU A 57 24.18 -10.50 16.31
CA GLU A 57 24.69 -10.30 17.67
C GLU A 57 25.39 -11.55 18.21
N GLY A 58 24.78 -12.72 18.02
CA GLY A 58 25.37 -14.01 18.41
C GLY A 58 26.69 -14.30 17.67
N ALA A 59 26.73 -14.06 16.35
CA ALA A 59 27.94 -14.21 15.55
C ALA A 59 29.03 -13.23 15.99
N ASN A 60 28.69 -11.96 16.22
CA ASN A 60 29.61 -10.94 16.71
C ASN A 60 30.17 -11.29 18.10
N LYS A 61 29.35 -11.84 19.00
CA LYS A 61 29.81 -12.31 20.32
C LYS A 61 30.82 -13.44 20.19
N ARG A 62 30.55 -14.43 19.33
CA ARG A 62 31.47 -15.55 19.05
C ARG A 62 32.78 -15.05 18.46
N ALA A 63 32.72 -14.17 17.46
CA ALA A 63 33.91 -13.57 16.84
C ALA A 63 34.74 -12.79 17.86
N LYS A 64 34.11 -12.00 18.75
CA LYS A 64 34.81 -11.29 19.83
C LYS A 64 35.52 -12.23 20.80
N THR A 65 34.94 -13.37 21.15
CA THR A 65 35.62 -14.36 22.00
C THR A 65 36.83 -14.95 21.30
N LEU A 66 36.71 -15.29 20.01
CA LEU A 66 37.80 -15.82 19.20
C LEU A 66 38.94 -14.82 19.02
N LEU A 67 38.65 -13.52 18.86
CA LEU A 67 39.67 -12.46 18.75
C LEU A 67 40.39 -12.16 20.08
N LYS A 68 39.82 -12.56 21.21
CA LYS A 68 40.43 -12.40 22.54
C LYS A 68 41.22 -13.64 22.99
N SER A 69 41.07 -14.74 22.27
CA SER A 69 41.81 -16.00 22.50
C SER A 69 43.08 -15.98 21.67
#